data_AF-A0A433INA5-F1
#
_entry.id   AF-A0A433INA5-F1
#
_cell.length_a   1.000
_cell.length_b   1.000
_cell.length_c   1.000
_cell.angle_alpha   90.00
_cell.angle_beta   90.00
_cell.angle_gamma   90.00
#
_symmetry.space_group_name_H-M   'P 1'
#
loop_
_entity.id
_entity.type
_entity.pdbx_description
1 polymer ?
#
loop_
_entity_poly.entity_id
_entity_poly.type
_entity_poly.pdbx_seq_one_letter_code
_entity_poly.pdbx_strand_id
1 'polypeptide(L)'
;MNLRTLLREALTAARTAPVPSALVLLVVAAMCFAAVATVGRQAATEAAVAAELSGPAARVLTVTDSGGTGFLTGATVATLAGLDSAEAALARDMPVDTVNAAIGAGGTRVAVTHVVGTVDRGVELTRGRLPGPGEVVVPEAKLAELGLAQPSGALESGDGRQWAVVGAFEALTPFEDLADYAIAVPAAPASLVVQQVRVLAPDTAGTRAMQDSALAVIDPDPRSSQVQTARALAAGNATITGELAGLGRSLLLLILGAGAFFVAIVVLADVLIRRRDL
;
A
#
# COMPACT_ATOMS: atom_id res chain seq x y z
N MET A 1 47.98 24.42 -29.03
CA MET A 1 46.72 24.09 -29.75
C MET A 1 45.56 24.47 -28.87
N ASN A 2 44.67 25.36 -29.33
CA ASN A 2 43.60 25.91 -28.51
C ASN A 2 42.33 25.07 -28.59
N LEU A 3 41.66 24.86 -27.46
CA LEU A 3 40.43 24.07 -27.33
C LEU A 3 39.31 24.53 -28.29
N ARG A 4 39.27 25.84 -28.57
CA ARG A 4 38.33 26.45 -29.52
C ARG A 4 38.55 26.00 -30.96
N THR A 5 39.80 25.77 -31.35
CA THR A 5 40.12 25.30 -32.71
C THR A 5 39.69 23.84 -32.87
N LEU A 6 40.01 23.00 -31.89
CA LEU A 6 39.56 21.60 -31.85
C LEU A 6 38.03 21.45 -31.91
N LEU A 7 37.29 22.25 -31.14
CA LEU A 7 35.82 22.26 -31.20
C LEU A 7 35.28 22.71 -32.56
N ARG A 8 35.92 23.68 -33.20
CA ARG A 8 35.51 24.18 -34.52
C ARG A 8 35.78 23.13 -35.60
N GLU A 9 36.95 22.51 -35.61
CA GLU A 9 37.27 21.39 -36.50
C GLU A 9 36.27 20.24 -36.33
N ALA A 10 35.97 19.85 -35.08
CA ALA A 10 35.01 18.78 -34.78
C ALA A 10 33.58 19.10 -35.28
N LEU A 11 33.12 20.34 -35.11
CA LEU A 11 31.81 20.78 -35.59
C LEU A 11 31.74 20.80 -37.13
N THR A 12 32.84 21.16 -37.77
CA THR A 12 32.95 21.21 -39.23
C THR A 12 32.96 19.80 -39.81
N ALA A 13 33.73 18.89 -39.20
CA ALA A 13 33.73 17.46 -39.54
C ALA A 13 32.35 16.82 -39.38
N ALA A 14 31.64 17.13 -38.29
CA ALA A 14 30.29 16.63 -38.04
C ALA A 14 29.29 17.11 -39.12
N ARG A 15 29.41 18.36 -39.59
CA ARG A 15 28.56 18.90 -40.66
C ARG A 15 28.83 18.28 -42.03
N THR A 16 30.07 17.87 -42.29
CA THR A 16 30.43 17.25 -43.57
C THR A 16 30.03 15.77 -43.69
N ALA A 17 29.67 15.12 -42.57
CA ALA A 17 29.24 13.73 -42.52
C ALA A 17 27.88 13.60 -41.78
N PRO A 18 26.77 14.04 -42.41
CA PRO A 18 25.48 14.21 -41.73
C PRO A 18 24.84 12.88 -41.30
N VAL A 19 24.99 11.82 -42.10
CA VAL A 19 24.42 10.49 -41.80
C VAL A 19 25.07 9.84 -40.56
N PRO A 20 26.40 9.68 -40.48
CA PRO A 20 27.03 9.09 -39.30
C PRO A 20 26.89 9.99 -38.05
N SER A 21 26.92 11.32 -38.21
CA SER A 21 26.70 12.24 -37.09
C SER A 21 25.28 12.17 -36.52
N ALA A 22 24.26 12.00 -37.38
CA ALA A 22 22.88 11.83 -36.95
C ALA A 22 22.67 10.50 -36.20
N LEU A 23 23.30 9.41 -36.67
CA LEU A 23 23.26 8.11 -35.99
C LEU A 23 23.88 8.18 -34.58
N VAL A 24 25.05 8.80 -34.45
CA VAL A 24 25.71 8.98 -33.13
C VAL A 24 24.86 9.85 -32.21
N LEU A 25 24.30 10.96 -32.71
CA LEU A 25 23.42 11.83 -31.93
C LEU A 25 22.19 11.07 -31.42
N LEU A 26 21.56 10.27 -32.28
CA LEU A 26 20.36 9.51 -31.94
C LEU A 26 20.65 8.46 -30.86
N VAL A 27 21.78 7.75 -30.96
CA VAL A 27 22.21 6.78 -29.94
C VAL A 27 22.46 7.48 -28.61
N VAL A 28 23.22 8.58 -28.59
CA VAL A 28 23.52 9.34 -27.36
C VAL A 28 22.24 9.89 -26.74
N ALA A 29 21.33 10.45 -27.55
CA ALA A 29 20.06 10.98 -27.07
C ALA A 29 19.18 9.89 -26.46
N ALA A 30 19.08 8.73 -27.11
CA ALA A 30 18.34 7.57 -26.59
C ALA A 30 18.93 7.07 -25.25
N MET A 31 20.25 7.04 -25.13
CA MET A 31 20.94 6.65 -23.89
C MET A 31 20.71 7.64 -22.75
N CYS A 32 20.86 8.94 -23.02
CA CYS A 32 20.59 9.98 -22.03
C CYS A 32 19.12 9.93 -21.58
N PHE A 33 18.19 9.73 -22.52
CA PHE A 33 16.77 9.59 -22.21
C PHE A 33 16.52 8.36 -21.32
N ALA A 34 17.05 7.19 -21.68
CA ALA A 34 16.89 5.97 -20.89
C ALA A 34 17.46 6.12 -19.47
N ALA A 35 18.62 6.77 -19.32
CA ALA A 35 19.24 7.02 -18.03
C ALA A 35 18.37 7.94 -17.15
N VAL A 36 17.92 9.08 -17.70
CA VAL A 36 17.06 10.03 -16.98
C VAL A 36 15.71 9.40 -16.64
N ALA A 37 15.10 8.64 -17.56
CA ALA A 37 13.83 7.97 -17.35
C ALA A 37 13.91 6.90 -16.24
N THR A 38 15.02 6.16 -16.17
CA THR A 38 15.22 5.13 -15.15
C THR A 38 15.43 5.75 -13.77
N VAL A 39 16.29 6.75 -13.66
CA VAL A 39 16.53 7.48 -12.40
C VAL A 39 15.28 8.22 -11.93
N GLY A 40 14.56 8.87 -12.84
CA GLY A 40 13.32 9.57 -12.52
C GLY A 40 12.24 8.62 -11.99
N ARG A 41 12.13 7.40 -12.56
CA ARG A 41 11.19 6.39 -12.08
C ARG A 41 11.56 5.87 -10.69
N GLN A 42 12.86 5.68 -10.40
CA GLN A 42 13.35 5.30 -9.07
C GLN A 42 13.09 6.39 -8.02
N ALA A 43 13.38 7.65 -8.34
CA ALA A 43 13.12 8.77 -7.44
C ALA A 43 11.62 8.94 -7.15
N ALA A 44 10.76 8.72 -8.15
CA ALA A 44 9.31 8.75 -7.96
C ALA A 44 8.80 7.62 -7.06
N THR A 45 9.35 6.40 -7.18
CA THR A 45 9.00 5.29 -6.29
C THR A 45 9.48 5.52 -4.86
N GLU A 46 10.68 6.08 -4.66
CA GLU A 46 11.18 6.42 -3.33
C GLU A 46 10.33 7.52 -2.67
N ALA A 47 9.93 8.54 -3.43
CA ALA A 47 9.07 9.61 -2.93
C ALA A 47 7.67 9.11 -2.55
N ALA A 48 7.10 8.18 -3.33
CA ALA A 48 5.81 7.57 -3.02
C ALA A 48 5.86 6.74 -1.72
N VAL A 49 6.91 5.93 -1.55
CA VAL A 49 7.12 5.15 -0.32
C VAL A 49 7.36 6.06 0.89
N ALA A 50 8.17 7.13 0.73
CA ALA A 50 8.40 8.09 1.80
C ALA A 50 7.12 8.83 2.21
N ALA A 51 6.25 9.16 1.24
CA ALA A 51 4.95 9.77 1.51
C ALA A 51 4.01 8.80 2.25
N GLU A 52 3.99 7.52 1.87
CA GLU A 52 3.21 6.49 2.55
C GLU A 52 3.70 6.25 3.99
N LEU A 53 5.03 6.21 4.20
CA LEU A 53 5.66 6.10 5.52
C LEU A 53 5.56 7.37 6.38
N SER A 54 5.19 8.50 5.79
CA SER A 54 4.93 9.76 6.52
C SER A 54 3.44 10.04 6.67
N GLY A 55 2.60 9.21 6.06
CA GLY A 55 1.14 9.39 6.03
C GLY A 55 0.45 8.88 7.29
N PRO A 56 -0.88 9.08 7.38
CA PRO A 56 -1.70 8.60 8.50
C PRO A 56 -1.58 7.09 8.76
N ALA A 57 -1.39 6.28 7.71
CA ALA A 57 -1.19 4.83 7.81
C ALA A 57 0.10 4.44 8.55
N ALA A 58 1.15 5.27 8.49
CA ALA A 58 2.43 5.00 9.17
C ALA A 58 2.35 5.13 10.69
N ARG A 59 1.26 5.72 11.20
CA ARG A 59 0.95 5.84 12.63
C ARG A 59 0.18 4.62 13.16
N VAL A 60 -0.19 3.66 12.30
CA VAL A 60 -0.99 2.50 12.67
C VAL A 60 -0.10 1.28 12.88
N LEU A 61 -0.21 0.67 14.05
CA LEU A 61 0.28 -0.67 14.34
C LEU A 61 -0.85 -1.66 14.07
N THR A 62 -0.61 -2.65 13.21
CA THR A 62 -1.59 -3.73 12.94
C THR A 62 -1.05 -5.05 13.46
N VAL A 63 -1.81 -5.70 14.32
CA VAL A 63 -1.50 -7.04 14.87
C VAL A 63 -2.59 -7.99 14.46
N THR A 64 -2.23 -9.11 13.84
CA THR A 64 -3.17 -10.14 13.37
C THR A 64 -2.84 -11.48 14.01
N ASP A 65 -3.85 -12.13 14.60
CA ASP A 65 -3.78 -13.53 15.04
C ASP A 65 -4.01 -14.44 13.82
N SER A 66 -2.90 -14.93 13.25
CA SER A 66 -2.94 -15.87 12.13
C SER A 66 -3.11 -17.32 12.57
N GLY A 67 -2.78 -17.63 13.82
CA GLY A 67 -2.84 -18.99 14.38
C GLY A 67 -4.23 -19.34 14.93
N GLY A 68 -5.11 -18.36 15.12
CA GLY A 68 -6.42 -18.54 15.74
C GLY A 68 -6.30 -19.02 17.19
N THR A 69 -5.21 -18.64 17.87
CA THR A 69 -4.94 -19.07 19.25
C THR A 69 -5.83 -18.33 20.26
N GLY A 70 -6.49 -17.25 19.83
CA GLY A 70 -7.49 -16.54 20.61
C GLY A 70 -6.91 -15.67 21.72
N PHE A 71 -5.63 -15.34 21.62
CA PHE A 71 -4.92 -14.50 22.59
C PHE A 71 -5.35 -13.02 22.51
N LEU A 72 -5.82 -12.57 21.36
CA LEU A 72 -6.39 -11.26 21.19
C LEU A 72 -7.87 -11.30 21.58
N THR A 73 -8.23 -10.54 22.61
CA THR A 73 -9.61 -10.41 23.08
C THR A 73 -10.01 -8.93 23.12
N GLY A 74 -11.31 -8.65 23.17
CA GLY A 74 -11.78 -7.28 23.36
C GLY A 74 -11.31 -6.65 24.67
N ALA A 75 -11.01 -7.44 25.71
CA ALA A 75 -10.36 -6.95 26.92
C ALA A 75 -8.92 -6.45 26.65
N THR A 76 -8.15 -7.19 25.84
CA THR A 76 -6.82 -6.74 25.37
C THR A 76 -6.92 -5.42 24.62
N VAL A 77 -7.94 -5.27 23.77
CA VAL A 77 -8.19 -4.04 22.99
C VAL A 77 -8.53 -2.86 23.90
N ALA A 78 -9.35 -3.08 24.94
CA ALA A 78 -9.65 -2.06 25.93
C ALA A 78 -8.39 -1.59 26.69
N THR A 79 -7.49 -2.52 27.03
CA THR A 79 -6.19 -2.18 27.63
C THR A 79 -5.32 -1.35 26.67
N LEU A 80 -5.28 -1.71 25.39
CA LEU A 80 -4.54 -0.96 24.37
C LEU A 80 -5.11 0.44 24.13
N ALA A 81 -6.44 0.57 24.14
CA ALA A 81 -7.13 1.86 24.02
C ALA A 81 -6.85 2.79 25.21
N GLY A 82 -6.50 2.23 26.37
CA GLY A 82 -6.15 2.97 27.58
C GLY A 82 -4.68 3.40 27.68
N LEU A 83 -3.84 3.06 26.71
CA LEU A 83 -2.44 3.50 26.70
C LEU A 83 -2.35 4.99 26.35
N ASP A 84 -1.57 5.76 27.11
CA ASP A 84 -1.32 7.18 26.82
C ASP A 84 -0.66 7.42 25.44
N SER A 85 0.02 6.39 24.93
CA SER A 85 0.68 6.39 23.62
C SER A 85 -0.25 5.97 22.47
N ALA A 86 -1.50 5.59 22.76
CA ALA A 86 -2.51 5.24 21.78
C ALA A 86 -3.59 6.34 21.71
N GLU A 87 -3.84 6.83 20.50
CA GLU A 87 -4.95 7.76 20.23
C GLU A 87 -6.27 7.01 20.03
N ALA A 88 -6.22 5.84 19.39
CA ALA A 88 -7.37 4.98 19.17
C ALA A 88 -6.90 3.53 19.06
N ALA A 89 -7.73 2.59 19.51
CA ALA A 89 -7.54 1.17 19.24
C ALA A 89 -8.84 0.56 18.73
N LEU A 90 -8.75 -0.13 17.60
CA LEU A 90 -9.86 -0.82 16.96
C LEU A 90 -9.50 -2.26 16.75
N ALA A 91 -10.46 -3.16 16.93
CA ALA A 91 -10.24 -4.55 16.62
C ALA A 91 -11.47 -5.16 15.99
N ARG A 92 -11.22 -6.20 15.20
CA ARG A 92 -12.24 -6.94 14.48
C ARG A 92 -12.05 -8.44 14.63
N ASP A 93 -13.16 -9.15 14.63
CA ASP A 93 -13.19 -10.61 14.58
C ASP A 93 -13.04 -11.12 13.14
N MET A 94 -13.17 -12.44 12.97
CA MET A 94 -13.17 -13.05 11.65
C MET A 94 -14.47 -12.68 10.91
N PRO A 95 -14.39 -12.08 9.71
CA PRO A 95 -15.58 -11.69 8.96
C PRO A 95 -16.38 -12.90 8.49
N VAL A 96 -17.71 -12.74 8.42
CA VAL A 96 -18.66 -13.73 7.92
C VAL A 96 -19.34 -13.19 6.67
N ASP A 97 -19.28 -13.93 5.56
CA ASP A 97 -19.94 -13.52 4.33
C ASP A 97 -21.47 -13.56 4.46
N THR A 98 -22.11 -12.46 4.09
CA THR A 98 -23.56 -12.30 4.10
C THR A 98 -24.07 -11.76 2.77
N VAL A 99 -25.36 -11.91 2.55
CA VAL A 99 -26.11 -11.36 1.42
C VAL A 99 -27.35 -10.65 1.93
N ASN A 100 -27.95 -9.79 1.10
CA ASN A 100 -29.26 -9.23 1.41
C ASN A 100 -30.31 -10.37 1.52
N ALA A 101 -30.94 -10.50 2.69
CA ALA A 101 -31.88 -11.57 2.99
C ALA A 101 -33.09 -11.59 2.04
N ALA A 102 -33.52 -10.43 1.52
CA ALA A 102 -34.63 -10.35 0.59
C ALA A 102 -34.27 -10.83 -0.83
N ILE A 103 -32.98 -10.79 -1.20
CA ILE A 103 -32.48 -11.26 -2.50
C ILE A 103 -32.03 -12.72 -2.40
N GLY A 104 -31.50 -13.12 -1.25
CA GLY A 104 -30.96 -14.46 -1.01
C GLY A 104 -29.63 -14.69 -1.74
N ALA A 105 -29.33 -15.96 -2.05
CA ALA A 105 -28.01 -16.39 -2.54
C ALA A 105 -27.53 -15.76 -3.86
N GLY A 106 -28.43 -15.12 -4.63
CA GLY A 106 -28.09 -14.38 -5.86
C GLY A 106 -27.68 -12.93 -5.64
N GLY A 107 -27.73 -12.43 -4.40
CA GLY A 107 -27.36 -11.05 -4.06
C GLY A 107 -25.85 -10.83 -3.96
N THR A 108 -25.44 -9.56 -4.03
CA THR A 108 -24.06 -9.13 -3.77
C THR A 108 -23.66 -9.51 -2.34
N ARG A 109 -22.44 -10.06 -2.20
CA ARG A 109 -21.89 -10.46 -0.90
C ARG A 109 -21.23 -9.28 -0.21
N VAL A 110 -21.46 -9.17 1.09
CA VAL A 110 -20.72 -8.29 2.00
C VAL A 110 -20.37 -9.06 3.26
N ALA A 111 -19.13 -8.88 3.72
CA ALA A 111 -18.67 -9.53 4.93
C ALA A 111 -19.12 -8.71 6.15
N VAL A 112 -19.78 -9.36 7.10
CA VAL A 112 -20.12 -8.79 8.42
C VAL A 112 -18.99 -9.11 9.39
N THR A 113 -18.54 -8.12 10.15
CA THR A 113 -17.55 -8.32 11.23
C THR A 113 -17.98 -7.53 12.46
N HIS A 114 -17.64 -8.04 13.64
CA HIS A 114 -17.80 -7.31 14.89
C HIS A 114 -16.60 -6.41 15.11
N VAL A 115 -16.86 -5.13 15.36
CA VAL A 115 -15.80 -4.16 15.68
C VAL A 115 -15.92 -3.73 17.14
N VAL A 116 -14.80 -3.68 17.84
CA VAL A 116 -14.69 -3.22 19.23
C VAL A 116 -13.57 -2.19 19.41
N GLY A 117 -13.66 -1.40 20.47
CA GLY A 117 -12.72 -0.33 20.79
C GLY A 117 -13.27 1.05 20.45
N THR A 118 -12.43 1.94 19.94
CA THR A 118 -12.74 3.36 19.65
C THR A 118 -13.45 3.53 18.30
N VAL A 119 -14.62 2.92 18.14
CA VAL A 119 -15.37 2.85 16.86
C VAL A 119 -15.67 4.22 16.27
N ASP A 120 -15.95 5.20 17.12
CA ASP A 120 -16.18 6.61 16.80
C ASP A 120 -15.00 7.30 16.10
N ARG A 121 -13.77 6.76 16.23
CA ARG A 121 -12.59 7.25 15.50
C ARG A 121 -12.37 6.58 14.16
N GLY A 122 -13.01 5.44 13.92
CA GLY A 122 -12.89 4.67 12.67
C GLY A 122 -14.04 4.89 11.70
N VAL A 123 -15.23 5.26 12.18
CA VAL A 123 -16.41 5.41 11.34
C VAL A 123 -17.25 6.63 11.74
N GLU A 124 -17.84 7.26 10.74
CA GLU A 124 -18.83 8.32 10.90
C GLU A 124 -20.19 7.85 10.37
N LEU A 125 -21.25 7.99 11.16
CA LEU A 125 -22.60 7.62 10.73
C LEU A 125 -23.16 8.66 9.77
N THR A 126 -23.50 8.23 8.56
CA THR A 126 -24.17 9.07 7.56
C THR A 126 -25.69 9.03 7.73
N ARG A 127 -26.24 7.85 8.09
CA ARG A 127 -27.68 7.62 8.22
C ARG A 127 -28.01 6.61 9.30
N GLY A 128 -29.19 6.75 9.90
CA GLY A 128 -29.71 5.80 10.89
C GLY A 128 -29.05 5.96 12.25
N ARG A 129 -28.67 4.85 12.88
CA ARG A 129 -28.07 4.83 14.22
C ARG A 129 -26.98 3.77 14.34
N LEU A 130 -26.19 3.84 15.42
CA LEU A 130 -25.27 2.76 15.79
C LEU A 130 -26.02 1.43 15.98
N PRO A 131 -25.39 0.31 15.60
CA PRO A 131 -26.00 -1.00 15.73
C PRO A 131 -25.97 -1.46 17.20
N GLY A 132 -27.07 -2.06 17.65
CA GLY A 132 -27.12 -2.88 18.85
C GLY A 132 -26.75 -4.34 18.57
N PRO A 133 -26.86 -5.22 19.59
CA PRO A 133 -26.64 -6.65 19.41
C PRO A 133 -27.61 -7.26 18.38
N GLY A 134 -27.07 -7.96 17.37
CA GLY A 134 -27.88 -8.55 16.29
C GLY A 134 -28.26 -7.54 15.18
N GLU A 135 -27.74 -6.34 15.24
CA GLU A 135 -27.91 -5.30 14.23
C GLU A 135 -26.57 -5.02 13.54
N VAL A 136 -26.64 -4.38 12.38
CA VAL A 136 -25.49 -4.05 11.56
C VAL A 136 -25.67 -2.68 10.89
N VAL A 137 -24.56 -1.97 10.70
CA VAL A 137 -24.49 -0.80 9.83
C VAL A 137 -23.64 -1.13 8.61
N VAL A 138 -24.02 -0.59 7.46
CA VAL A 138 -23.36 -0.89 6.19
C VAL A 138 -22.63 0.34 5.64
N PRO A 139 -21.58 0.17 4.83
CA PRO A 139 -20.93 1.29 4.16
C PRO A 139 -21.92 1.99 3.22
N GLU A 140 -22.02 3.31 3.29
CA GLU A 140 -22.91 4.13 2.46
C GLU A 140 -22.68 3.84 0.95
N ALA A 141 -21.42 3.70 0.55
CA ALA A 141 -21.03 3.40 -0.82
C ALA A 141 -21.53 2.04 -1.34
N LYS A 142 -21.78 1.07 -0.45
CA LYS A 142 -22.21 -0.30 -0.83
C LYS A 142 -23.73 -0.48 -0.84
N LEU A 143 -24.52 0.52 -0.43
CA LEU A 143 -25.98 0.40 -0.37
C LEU A 143 -26.60 -0.02 -1.71
N ALA A 144 -26.22 0.65 -2.80
CA ALA A 144 -26.74 0.35 -4.13
C ALA A 144 -26.37 -1.06 -4.61
N GLU A 145 -25.13 -1.48 -4.36
CA GLU A 145 -24.62 -2.81 -4.73
C GLU A 145 -25.34 -3.93 -3.95
N LEU A 146 -25.70 -3.67 -2.70
CA LEU A 146 -26.46 -4.59 -1.84
C LEU A 146 -27.96 -4.61 -2.15
N GLY A 147 -28.42 -3.83 -3.14
CA GLY A 147 -29.84 -3.70 -3.46
C GLY A 147 -30.63 -2.99 -2.36
N LEU A 148 -29.98 -2.15 -1.57
CA LEU A 148 -30.58 -1.39 -0.48
C LEU A 148 -30.81 0.07 -0.92
N ALA A 149 -32.06 0.45 -1.16
CA ALA A 149 -32.40 1.84 -1.47
C ALA A 149 -32.28 2.75 -0.22
N GLN A 150 -32.47 2.18 0.96
CA GLN A 150 -32.27 2.80 2.26
C GLN A 150 -31.55 1.78 3.17
N PRO A 151 -30.82 2.22 4.22
CA PRO A 151 -30.14 1.34 5.16
C PRO A 151 -31.13 0.62 6.09
N SER A 152 -31.97 -0.22 5.50
CA SER A 152 -33.05 -0.95 6.16
C SER A 152 -33.23 -2.31 5.49
N GLY A 153 -33.46 -3.35 6.28
CA GLY A 153 -33.59 -4.72 5.81
C GLY A 153 -32.80 -5.66 6.70
N ALA A 154 -32.39 -6.80 6.15
CA ALA A 154 -31.55 -7.75 6.86
C ALA A 154 -30.44 -8.29 5.95
N LEU A 155 -29.28 -8.53 6.54
CA LEU A 155 -28.22 -9.35 5.96
C LEU A 155 -28.34 -10.77 6.53
N GLU A 156 -28.14 -11.77 5.68
CA GLU A 156 -28.20 -13.18 6.03
C GLU A 156 -26.91 -13.88 5.65
N SER A 157 -26.36 -14.65 6.57
CA SER A 157 -25.20 -15.52 6.35
C SER A 157 -25.66 -16.88 5.80
N GLY A 158 -24.75 -17.62 5.17
CA GLY A 158 -25.03 -18.95 4.61
C GLY A 158 -25.49 -20.00 5.65
N ASP A 159 -25.29 -19.74 6.94
CA ASP A 159 -25.77 -20.55 8.06
C ASP A 159 -27.18 -20.14 8.55
N GLY A 160 -27.82 -19.18 7.89
CA GLY A 160 -29.16 -18.67 8.23
C GLY A 160 -29.18 -17.63 9.35
N ARG A 161 -28.01 -17.20 9.86
CA ARG A 161 -27.94 -16.11 10.83
C ARG A 161 -28.26 -14.77 10.15
N GLN A 162 -29.11 -13.98 10.79
CA GLN A 162 -29.55 -12.68 10.27
C GLN A 162 -29.11 -11.52 11.15
N TRP A 163 -28.79 -10.39 10.52
CA TRP A 163 -28.52 -9.10 11.15
C TRP A 163 -29.45 -8.04 10.56
N ALA A 164 -30.12 -7.27 11.40
CA ALA A 164 -30.95 -6.17 10.94
C ALA A 164 -30.08 -4.97 10.54
N VAL A 165 -30.26 -4.46 9.32
CA VAL A 165 -29.58 -3.25 8.87
C VAL A 165 -30.28 -2.04 9.46
N VAL A 166 -29.55 -1.23 10.24
CA VAL A 166 -30.13 -0.09 11.01
C VAL A 166 -29.51 1.27 10.68
N GLY A 167 -28.49 1.30 9.83
CA GLY A 167 -27.80 2.53 9.49
C GLY A 167 -26.73 2.35 8.42
N ALA A 168 -26.18 3.47 8.00
CA ALA A 168 -25.05 3.53 7.10
C ALA A 168 -23.94 4.42 7.66
N PHE A 169 -22.70 4.13 7.26
CA PHE A 169 -21.52 4.84 7.70
C PHE A 169 -20.53 5.11 6.57
N GLU A 170 -19.64 6.07 6.80
CA GLU A 170 -18.41 6.27 6.05
C GLU A 170 -17.20 5.96 6.94
N ALA A 171 -16.20 5.29 6.37
CA ALA A 171 -14.97 4.97 7.07
C ALA A 171 -14.03 6.18 7.08
N LEU A 172 -13.40 6.45 8.23
CA LEU A 172 -12.50 7.58 8.42
C LEU A 172 -11.04 7.15 8.26
N THR A 173 -10.18 8.06 7.82
CA THR A 173 -8.73 7.84 7.80
C THR A 173 -8.17 7.62 9.21
N PRO A 174 -7.29 6.63 9.44
CA PRO A 174 -6.66 5.69 8.50
C PRO A 174 -7.32 4.29 8.44
N PHE A 175 -8.63 4.19 8.72
CA PHE A 175 -9.40 2.95 8.79
C PHE A 175 -10.34 2.75 7.59
N GLU A 176 -9.95 3.24 6.40
CA GLU A 176 -10.77 3.20 5.18
C GLU A 176 -11.17 1.78 4.74
N ASP A 177 -10.36 0.78 5.09
CA ASP A 177 -10.65 -0.65 4.89
C ASP A 177 -11.93 -1.12 5.60
N LEU A 178 -12.41 -0.41 6.61
CA LEU A 178 -13.72 -0.70 7.22
C LEU A 178 -14.87 -0.53 6.22
N ALA A 179 -14.69 0.26 5.16
CA ALA A 179 -15.70 0.41 4.10
C ALA A 179 -15.92 -0.87 3.28
N ASP A 180 -15.10 -1.91 3.44
CA ASP A 180 -15.33 -3.21 2.82
C ASP A 180 -16.26 -4.13 3.62
N TYR A 181 -16.56 -3.77 4.87
CA TYR A 181 -17.29 -4.60 5.81
C TYR A 181 -18.57 -3.95 6.30
N ALA A 182 -19.57 -4.78 6.58
CA ALA A 182 -20.71 -4.39 7.38
C ALA A 182 -20.34 -4.57 8.87
N ILE A 183 -20.58 -3.54 9.69
CA ILE A 183 -20.11 -3.50 11.08
C ILE A 183 -21.24 -3.85 12.02
N ALA A 184 -21.03 -4.91 12.80
CA ALA A 184 -21.90 -5.32 13.90
C ALA A 184 -21.26 -5.01 15.25
N VAL A 185 -22.08 -4.92 16.30
CA VAL A 185 -21.61 -4.79 17.69
C VAL A 185 -21.79 -6.12 18.42
N PRO A 186 -20.75 -6.64 19.08
CA PRO A 186 -20.87 -7.90 19.81
C PRO A 186 -21.71 -7.72 21.07
N ALA A 187 -22.45 -8.77 21.46
CA ALA A 187 -23.22 -8.77 22.71
C ALA A 187 -22.33 -8.70 23.96
N ALA A 188 -21.13 -9.29 23.89
CA ALA A 188 -20.14 -9.30 24.97
C ALA A 188 -18.78 -8.84 24.43
N PRO A 189 -18.52 -7.52 24.36
CA PRO A 189 -17.33 -6.99 23.71
C PRO A 189 -16.02 -7.45 24.37
N ALA A 190 -15.98 -7.54 25.69
CA ALA A 190 -14.75 -7.90 26.41
C ALA A 190 -14.27 -9.34 26.15
N SER A 191 -15.20 -10.28 25.94
CA SER A 191 -14.90 -11.70 25.68
C SER A 191 -14.86 -12.04 24.19
N LEU A 192 -15.07 -11.06 23.30
CA LEU A 192 -14.96 -11.29 21.87
C LEU A 192 -13.50 -11.64 21.55
N VAL A 193 -13.30 -12.79 20.91
CA VAL A 193 -12.01 -13.14 20.31
C VAL A 193 -11.87 -12.34 19.02
N VAL A 194 -10.81 -11.55 18.91
CA VAL A 194 -10.55 -10.70 17.75
C VAL A 194 -9.43 -11.29 16.91
N GLN A 195 -9.54 -11.19 15.59
CA GLN A 195 -8.51 -11.67 14.67
C GLN A 195 -7.47 -10.58 14.40
N GLN A 196 -7.88 -9.31 14.38
CA GLN A 196 -6.99 -8.21 14.07
C GLN A 196 -7.23 -7.04 15.01
N VAL A 197 -6.14 -6.45 15.50
CA VAL A 197 -6.11 -5.24 16.32
C VAL A 197 -5.29 -4.18 15.60
N ARG A 198 -5.79 -2.95 15.57
CA ARG A 198 -5.16 -1.79 14.96
C ARG A 198 -5.08 -0.68 15.99
N VAL A 199 -3.87 -0.23 16.28
CA VAL A 199 -3.60 0.83 17.27
C VAL A 199 -3.02 2.03 16.54
N LEU A 200 -3.66 3.18 16.71
CA LEU A 200 -3.25 4.45 16.13
C LEU A 200 -2.41 5.24 17.15
N ALA A 201 -1.20 5.62 16.77
CA ALA A 201 -0.39 6.56 17.55
C ALA A 201 -0.81 8.02 17.29
N PRO A 202 -0.70 8.91 18.29
CA PRO A 202 -1.03 10.33 18.15
C PRO A 202 -0.10 11.06 17.16
N ASP A 203 1.15 10.62 17.04
CA ASP A 203 2.11 11.19 16.09
C ASP A 203 3.13 10.13 15.63
N THR A 204 3.88 10.44 14.58
CA THR A 204 4.88 9.53 14.00
C THR A 204 6.11 9.32 14.90
N ALA A 205 6.45 10.26 15.79
CA ALA A 205 7.59 10.14 16.70
C ALA A 205 7.30 9.17 17.87
N GLY A 206 6.05 9.17 18.36
CA GLY A 206 5.53 8.31 19.43
C GLY A 206 5.24 6.88 19.01
N THR A 207 5.26 6.57 17.70
CA THR A 207 5.03 5.21 17.18
C THR A 207 5.94 4.15 17.80
N ARG A 208 7.19 4.49 18.16
CA ARG A 208 8.11 3.58 18.87
C ARG A 208 7.58 3.16 20.23
N ALA A 209 7.33 4.16 21.08
CA ALA A 209 6.87 3.92 22.45
C ALA A 209 5.50 3.23 22.46
N MET A 210 4.60 3.61 21.53
CA MET A 210 3.32 2.93 21.32
C MET A 210 3.52 1.46 20.95
N GLN A 211 4.40 1.17 20.00
CA GLN A 211 4.67 -0.20 19.56
C GLN A 211 5.23 -1.06 20.71
N ASP A 212 6.23 -0.58 21.43
CA ASP A 212 6.84 -1.32 22.54
C ASP A 212 5.81 -1.59 23.65
N SER A 213 4.95 -0.59 23.95
CA SER A 213 3.87 -0.73 24.94
C SER A 213 2.80 -1.71 24.48
N ALA A 214 2.38 -1.64 23.22
CA ALA A 214 1.37 -2.54 22.66
C ALA A 214 1.86 -3.98 22.60
N LEU A 215 3.11 -4.21 22.19
CA LEU A 215 3.70 -5.54 22.16
C LEU A 215 3.90 -6.13 23.56
N ALA A 216 4.20 -5.30 24.57
CA ALA A 216 4.26 -5.74 25.97
C ALA A 216 2.89 -6.20 26.50
N VAL A 217 1.78 -5.65 25.98
CA VAL A 217 0.42 -6.06 26.35
C VAL A 217 -0.02 -7.33 25.61
N ILE A 218 0.42 -7.50 24.37
CA ILE A 218 -0.08 -8.54 23.46
C ILE A 218 0.69 -9.87 23.57
N ASP A 219 1.90 -9.88 24.14
CA ASP A 219 2.84 -11.03 24.20
C ASP A 219 2.75 -11.98 23.00
N PRO A 220 3.09 -11.49 21.78
CA PRO A 220 2.92 -12.26 20.57
C PRO A 220 3.88 -13.46 20.51
N ASP A 221 3.36 -14.69 20.54
CA ASP A 221 4.14 -15.85 20.12
C ASP A 221 4.51 -15.67 18.63
N PRO A 222 5.82 -15.66 18.27
CA PRO A 222 6.28 -15.43 16.90
C PRO A 222 5.74 -16.44 15.87
N ARG A 223 5.20 -17.58 16.31
CA ARG A 223 4.68 -18.62 15.41
C ARG A 223 3.20 -18.50 15.10
N SER A 224 2.42 -17.77 15.90
CA SER A 224 0.96 -17.65 15.74
C SER A 224 0.48 -16.23 15.43
N SER A 225 1.35 -15.23 15.57
CA SER A 225 1.01 -13.83 15.36
C SER A 225 1.76 -13.21 14.18
N GLN A 226 1.05 -12.41 13.39
CA GLN A 226 1.64 -11.54 12.37
C GLN A 226 1.53 -10.09 12.84
N VAL A 227 2.69 -9.50 13.18
CA VAL A 227 2.79 -8.09 13.54
C VAL A 227 3.18 -7.30 12.29
N GLN A 228 2.23 -6.59 11.70
CA GLN A 228 2.47 -5.69 10.59
C GLN A 228 2.65 -4.27 11.12
N THR A 229 3.87 -3.76 10.97
CA THR A 229 4.22 -2.37 11.26
C THR A 229 4.69 -1.70 9.98
N ALA A 230 4.50 -0.38 9.88
CA ALA A 230 5.09 0.41 8.80
C ALA A 230 6.61 0.18 8.66
N ARG A 231 7.30 -0.21 9.75
CA ARG A 231 8.71 -0.62 9.72
C ARG A 231 8.99 -2.00 9.15
N ALA A 232 8.19 -3.02 9.46
CA ALA A 232 8.38 -4.35 8.88
C ALA A 232 8.23 -4.30 7.35
N LEU A 233 7.27 -3.48 6.88
CA LEU A 233 7.09 -3.18 5.47
C LEU A 233 8.25 -2.33 4.90
N ALA A 234 8.70 -1.29 5.61
CA ALA A 234 9.85 -0.47 5.18
C ALA A 234 11.19 -1.22 5.16
N ALA A 235 11.44 -2.14 6.10
CA ALA A 235 12.67 -2.94 6.18
C ALA A 235 12.71 -4.03 5.09
N GLY A 236 11.56 -4.66 4.80
CA GLY A 236 11.40 -5.54 3.64
C GLY A 236 11.63 -4.79 2.33
N ASN A 237 11.02 -3.61 2.18
CA ASN A 237 11.17 -2.79 0.99
C ASN A 237 12.59 -2.20 0.83
N ALA A 238 13.30 -1.85 1.90
CA ALA A 238 14.68 -1.38 1.82
C ALA A 238 15.62 -2.47 1.26
N THR A 239 15.37 -3.73 1.60
CA THR A 239 16.11 -4.88 1.06
C THR A 239 15.82 -5.06 -0.44
N ILE A 240 14.55 -4.94 -0.85
CA ILE A 240 14.13 -5.03 -2.26
C ILE A 240 14.64 -3.83 -3.08
N THR A 241 14.66 -2.63 -2.50
CA THR A 241 15.13 -1.41 -3.17
C THR A 241 16.65 -1.45 -3.34
N GLY A 242 17.38 -2.07 -2.41
CA GLY A 242 18.81 -2.37 -2.56
C GLY A 242 19.12 -3.32 -3.72
N GLU A 243 18.31 -4.37 -3.91
CA GLU A 243 18.43 -5.28 -5.05
C GLU A 243 18.06 -4.62 -6.39
N LEU A 244 17.02 -3.79 -6.40
CA LEU A 244 16.60 -3.01 -7.57
C LEU A 244 17.60 -1.93 -7.97
N ALA A 245 18.27 -1.29 -7.00
CA ALA A 245 19.36 -0.34 -7.27
C ALA A 245 20.57 -1.03 -7.92
N GLY A 246 20.87 -2.28 -7.52
CA GLY A 246 21.87 -3.12 -8.16
C GLY A 246 21.51 -3.48 -9.60
N LEU A 247 20.24 -3.83 -9.84
CA LEU A 247 19.69 -4.15 -11.16
C LEU A 247 19.63 -2.93 -12.09
N GLY A 248 19.29 -1.75 -11.56
CA GLY A 248 19.33 -0.48 -12.32
C GLY A 248 20.74 -0.12 -12.75
N ARG A 249 21.74 -0.33 -11.89
CA ARG A 249 23.16 -0.11 -12.22
C ARG A 249 23.66 -1.07 -13.30
N SER A 250 23.28 -2.35 -13.25
CA SER A 250 23.68 -3.33 -14.26
C SER A 250 23.01 -3.07 -15.61
N LEU A 251 21.72 -2.69 -15.63
CA LEU A 251 21.00 -2.31 -16.84
C LEU A 251 21.59 -1.04 -17.49
N LEU A 252 21.92 -0.03 -16.68
CA LEU A 252 22.58 1.18 -17.15
C LEU A 252 23.95 0.88 -17.76
N LEU A 253 24.75 0.03 -17.12
CA LEU A 253 26.04 -0.41 -17.66
C LEU A 253 25.89 -1.21 -18.95
N LEU A 254 24.85 -2.02 -19.07
CA LEU A 254 24.57 -2.82 -20.28
C LEU A 254 24.11 -1.93 -21.43
N ILE A 255 23.25 -0.95 -21.17
CA ILE A 255 22.86 0.07 -22.15
C ILE A 255 24.10 0.89 -22.56
N LEU A 256 24.88 1.41 -21.60
CA LEU A 256 26.13 2.15 -21.87
C LEU A 256 27.12 1.33 -22.72
N GLY A 257 27.33 0.07 -22.37
CA GLY A 257 28.20 -0.84 -23.10
C GLY A 257 27.72 -1.11 -24.52
N ALA A 258 26.43 -1.38 -24.71
CA ALA A 258 25.84 -1.63 -26.02
C ALA A 258 25.93 -0.40 -26.94
N GLY A 259 25.65 0.80 -26.42
CA GLY A 259 25.78 2.03 -27.23
C GLY A 259 27.22 2.37 -27.58
N ALA A 260 28.16 2.19 -26.65
CA ALA A 260 29.59 2.36 -26.95
C ALA A 260 30.07 1.39 -28.04
N PHE A 261 29.58 0.15 -28.01
CA PHE A 261 29.87 -0.86 -29.02
C PHE A 261 29.31 -0.49 -30.41
N PHE A 262 28.06 -0.01 -30.48
CA PHE A 262 27.47 0.45 -31.74
C PHE A 262 28.21 1.65 -32.33
N VAL A 263 28.60 2.62 -31.51
CA VAL A 263 29.40 3.77 -31.96
C VAL A 263 30.75 3.29 -32.51
N ALA A 264 31.41 2.33 -31.84
CA ALA A 264 32.68 1.77 -32.31
C ALA A 264 32.54 1.07 -33.68
N ILE A 265 31.46 0.31 -33.91
CA ILE A 265 31.20 -0.34 -35.20
C ILE A 265 30.99 0.69 -36.31
N VAL A 266 30.17 1.72 -36.06
CA VAL A 266 29.86 2.73 -37.07
C VAL A 266 31.11 3.51 -37.47
N VAL A 267 31.93 3.91 -36.49
CA VAL A 267 33.21 4.59 -36.76
C VAL A 267 34.18 3.67 -37.50
N LEU A 268 34.29 2.40 -37.10
CA LEU A 268 35.15 1.43 -37.77
C LEU A 268 34.71 1.17 -39.21
N ALA A 269 33.40 1.07 -39.46
CA ALA A 269 32.83 0.92 -40.79
C ALA A 269 33.14 2.16 -41.66
N ASP A 270 32.97 3.36 -41.13
CA ASP A 270 33.26 4.61 -41.86
C ASP A 270 34.76 4.72 -42.22
N VAL A 271 35.66 4.33 -41.31
CA VAL A 271 37.11 4.27 -41.56
C VAL A 271 37.45 3.23 -42.61
N LEU A 272 36.85 2.03 -42.54
CA LEU A 272 37.10 0.94 -43.49
C LEU A 272 36.60 1.27 -44.90
N ILE A 273 35.45 1.95 -45.01
CA ILE A 273 34.91 2.42 -46.30
C ILE A 273 35.84 3.47 -46.90
N ARG A 274 36.24 4.50 -46.14
CA ARG A 274 37.19 5.52 -46.62
C ARG A 274 38.58 4.99 -46.97
N ARG A 275 39.02 3.92 -46.32
CA ARG A 275 40.28 3.24 -46.66
C ARG A 275 40.22 2.49 -47.98
N ARG A 276 39.02 2.12 -48.44
CA ARG A 276 38.81 1.37 -49.68
C ARG A 276 38.73 2.30 -50.91
N ASP A 277 38.46 3.58 -50.67
CA ASP A 277 38.38 4.64 -51.68
C ASP A 277 39.72 5.40 -51.90
N LEU A 278 40.78 5.08 -51.14
CA LEU A 278 42.16 5.57 -51.32
C LEU A 278 43.04 4.48 -51.92
#